data_AF-A0AAV7KCM9-F1
#
_entry.id   AF-A0AAV7KCM9-F1
#
_cell.length_a   1.000
_cell.length_b   1.000
_cell.length_c   1.000
_cell.angle_alpha   90.00
_cell.angle_beta   90.00
_cell.angle_gamma   90.00
#
_symmetry.space_group_name_H-M   'P 1'
#
loop_
_entity.id
_entity.type
_entity.pdbx_description
1 polymer ?
#
loop_
_entity_poly.entity_id
_entity_poly.type
_entity_poly.pdbx_seq_one_letter_code
_entity_poly.pdbx_strand_id
1 'polypeptide(L)'
;MLRSMDKRDYEQELGILQPLLRLNPMSAIQERAALSKSSTPCLHSTYRAVNHEWITSHWLPSLGLTQYSNIFRQCCVDGMVLEHLSKKELRTSLGMVESSHRNRLQ
;
A
#
# COMPACT_ATOMS: atom_id res chain seq x y z
N MET A 1 30.49 26.19 -31.96
CA MET A 1 29.79 25.06 -32.59
C MET A 1 29.07 24.28 -31.50
N LEU A 2 27.76 24.51 -31.32
CA LEU A 2 26.95 23.61 -30.49
C LEU A 2 26.93 22.25 -31.19
N ARG A 3 27.56 21.23 -30.61
CA ARG A 3 27.36 19.86 -31.05
C ARG A 3 25.89 19.53 -30.83
N SER A 4 25.19 19.25 -31.91
CA SER A 4 23.87 18.64 -31.87
C SER A 4 24.03 17.29 -31.16
N MET A 5 23.63 17.23 -29.89
CA MET A 5 23.56 15.97 -29.17
C MET A 5 22.45 15.15 -29.81
N ASP A 6 22.82 13.99 -30.33
CA ASP A 6 21.91 13.06 -31.00
C ASP A 6 20.90 12.56 -29.95
N LYS A 7 19.63 12.39 -30.33
CA LYS A 7 18.53 11.97 -29.42
C LYS A 7 18.89 10.74 -28.56
N ARG A 8 19.80 9.89 -29.07
CA ARG A 8 20.31 8.68 -28.41
C ARG A 8 21.24 8.97 -27.23
N ASP A 9 22.02 10.06 -27.28
CA ASP A 9 22.91 10.43 -26.17
C ASP A 9 22.09 10.93 -24.97
N TYR A 10 20.96 11.61 -25.22
CA TYR A 10 20.02 12.02 -24.16
C TYR A 10 19.35 10.81 -23.48
N GLU A 11 18.94 9.81 -24.27
CA GLU A 11 18.37 8.56 -23.75
C GLU A 11 19.40 7.73 -22.98
N GLN A 12 20.68 7.80 -23.35
CA GLN A 12 21.75 7.10 -22.65
C GLN A 12 22.13 7.81 -21.33
N GLU A 13 22.16 9.15 -21.30
CA GLU A 13 22.37 9.89 -20.05
C GLU A 13 21.18 9.75 -19.09
N LEU A 14 19.94 9.76 -19.60
CA LEU A 14 18.74 9.41 -18.83
C LEU A 14 18.74 7.95 -18.35
N GLY A 15 19.24 7.03 -19.18
CA GLY A 15 19.37 5.61 -18.85
C GLY A 15 20.39 5.34 -17.73
N ILE A 16 21.40 6.20 -17.59
CA ILE A 16 22.40 6.12 -16.50
C ILE A 16 21.89 6.80 -15.22
N LEU A 17 21.02 7.81 -15.32
CA LEU A 17 20.40 8.46 -14.16
C LEU A 17 19.19 7.69 -13.58
N GLN A 18 18.66 6.68 -14.28
CA GLN A 18 17.44 5.96 -13.90
C GLN A 18 17.62 4.49 -13.41
N PRO A 19 18.72 4.09 -12.76
CA PRO A 19 18.71 2.94 -11.85
C PRO A 19 18.38 3.32 -10.41
N LEU A 20 18.74 4.53 -9.97
CA LEU A 20 18.56 4.97 -8.57
C LEU A 20 17.12 5.42 -8.27
N LEU A 21 16.36 5.86 -9.27
CA LEU A 21 14.93 6.16 -9.13
C LEU A 21 14.04 4.91 -9.20
N ARG A 22 14.61 3.74 -9.52
CA ARG A 22 13.94 2.43 -9.46
C ARG A 22 14.01 1.75 -8.09
N LEU A 23 14.65 2.38 -7.10
CA LEU A 23 14.57 1.96 -5.70
C LEU A 23 13.24 2.40 -5.09
N ASN A 24 12.14 2.01 -5.74
CA ASN A 24 10.90 1.78 -5.02
C ASN A 24 11.12 0.46 -4.26
N PRO A 25 11.08 0.44 -2.92
CA PRO A 25 11.32 -0.77 -2.12
C PRO A 25 10.38 -1.95 -2.44
N MET A 26 9.40 -1.75 -3.32
CA MET A 26 8.48 -2.77 -3.83
C MET A 26 9.10 -3.70 -4.89
N SER A 27 10.01 -3.21 -5.75
CA SER A 27 10.50 -4.03 -6.88
C SER A 27 11.60 -5.02 -6.48
N ALA A 28 12.39 -4.74 -5.44
CA ALA A 28 13.48 -5.62 -5.02
C ALA A 28 12.99 -6.91 -4.35
N ILE A 29 11.73 -6.96 -3.92
CA ILE A 29 11.15 -8.13 -3.25
C ILE A 29 10.60 -9.14 -4.28
N GLN A 30 10.28 -8.70 -5.49
CA GLN A 30 9.61 -9.53 -6.49
C GLN A 30 10.55 -10.54 -7.18
N GLU A 31 11.86 -10.31 -7.18
CA GLU A 31 12.81 -11.16 -7.92
C GLU A 31 13.26 -12.41 -7.14
N ARG A 32 13.06 -12.47 -5.82
CA ARG A 32 13.44 -13.65 -5.00
C ARG A 32 12.29 -14.64 -4.70
N ALA A 33 11.09 -14.41 -5.24
CA ALA A 33 9.91 -15.24 -4.94
C ALA A 33 9.60 -16.31 -6.00
N ALA A 34 10.48 -16.56 -6.98
CA ALA A 34 10.23 -17.53 -8.06
C ALA A 34 10.70 -18.98 -7.73
N LEU A 35 11.21 -19.25 -6.53
CA LEU A 35 11.80 -20.56 -6.19
C LEU A 35 11.40 -21.06 -4.78
N SER A 36 10.11 -21.14 -4.48
CA SER A 36 9.61 -22.23 -3.63
C SER A 36 8.12 -22.44 -3.83
N LYS A 37 7.79 -23.59 -4.42
CA LYS A 37 6.45 -24.11 -4.64
C LYS A 37 5.75 -24.33 -3.30
N SER A 38 4.61 -23.68 -3.08
CA SER A 38 3.38 -24.24 -2.49
C SER A 38 2.54 -23.15 -1.82
N SER A 39 1.23 -23.28 -2.02
CA SER A 39 0.18 -22.79 -1.12
C SER A 39 -0.09 -21.30 -1.11
N THR A 40 -1.13 -20.91 -1.86
CA THR A 40 -1.93 -19.67 -1.72
C THR A 40 -1.16 -18.35 -1.86
N PRO A 41 -1.60 -17.39 -2.68
CA PRO A 41 -1.10 -16.03 -2.53
C PRO A 41 -1.46 -15.62 -1.11
N CYS A 42 -0.46 -15.56 -0.22
CA CYS A 42 -0.66 -15.25 1.19
C CYS A 42 -1.24 -13.84 1.27
N LEU A 43 -2.57 -13.73 1.27
CA LEU A 43 -3.29 -12.49 1.64
C LEU A 43 -2.77 -12.00 3.00
N HIS A 44 -2.36 -12.94 3.86
CA HIS A 44 -1.62 -12.71 5.11
C HIS A 44 -0.34 -11.87 4.95
N SER A 45 0.41 -12.08 3.87
CA SER A 45 1.65 -11.34 3.59
C SER A 45 1.36 -9.95 3.04
N THR A 46 0.22 -9.75 2.36
CA THR A 46 -0.17 -8.42 1.88
C THR A 46 -0.60 -7.53 3.03
N TYR A 47 -1.44 -8.00 3.97
CA TYR A 47 -1.87 -7.21 5.14
C TYR A 47 -0.70 -6.77 6.03
N ARG A 48 0.30 -7.65 6.21
CA ARG A 48 1.51 -7.34 7.00
C ARG A 48 2.37 -6.22 6.38
N ALA A 49 2.25 -5.99 5.07
CA ALA A 49 2.96 -4.92 4.37
C ALA A 49 2.16 -3.59 4.33
N VAL A 50 0.90 -3.58 4.79
CA VAL A 50 0.05 -2.38 4.75
C VAL A 50 0.19 -1.58 6.03
N ASN A 51 0.74 -0.37 5.92
CA ASN A 51 0.81 0.57 7.03
C ASN A 51 -0.48 1.41 7.19
N HIS A 52 -0.62 2.07 8.33
CA HIS A 52 -1.76 2.95 8.63
C HIS A 52 -1.88 4.13 7.65
N GLU A 53 -0.79 4.58 7.04
CA GLU A 53 -0.80 5.65 6.05
C GLU A 53 -1.46 5.21 4.74
N TRP A 54 -1.14 4.01 4.24
CA TRP A 54 -1.77 3.44 3.04
C TRP A 54 -3.25 3.17 3.29
N ILE A 55 -3.61 2.64 4.47
CA ILE A 55 -5.00 2.41 4.88
C ILE A 55 -5.80 3.71 4.84
N THR A 56 -5.24 4.79 5.38
CA THR A 56 -5.96 6.08 5.51
C THR A 56 -5.97 6.91 4.23
N SER A 57 -4.97 6.75 3.36
CA SER A 57 -4.78 7.57 2.16
C SER A 57 -5.25 6.91 0.87
N HIS A 58 -5.38 5.57 0.83
CA HIS A 58 -5.75 4.83 -0.39
C HIS A 58 -6.93 3.88 -0.17
N TRP A 59 -6.89 3.03 0.87
CA TRP A 59 -7.90 1.98 1.07
C TRP A 59 -9.24 2.51 1.60
N LEU A 60 -9.23 3.31 2.67
CA LEU A 60 -10.46 3.94 3.17
C LEU A 60 -11.14 4.84 2.12
N PRO A 61 -10.40 5.67 1.35
CA PRO A 61 -10.98 6.41 0.24
C PRO A 61 -11.57 5.57 -0.88
N SER A 62 -10.93 4.45 -1.26
CA SER A 62 -11.49 3.57 -2.30
C SER A 62 -12.78 2.89 -1.85
N LEU A 63 -12.91 2.65 -0.55
CA LEU A 63 -14.14 2.24 0.10
C LEU A 63 -15.08 3.41 0.40
N GLY A 64 -14.84 4.65 -0.05
CA GLY A 64 -15.69 5.80 0.27
C GLY A 64 -15.98 5.97 1.77
N LEU A 65 -15.00 5.65 2.62
CA LEU A 65 -15.03 5.70 4.08
C LEU A 65 -14.01 6.71 4.63
N THR A 66 -13.73 7.77 3.86
CA THR A 66 -12.74 8.81 4.20
C THR A 66 -13.03 9.51 5.52
N GLN A 67 -14.29 9.53 5.98
CA GLN A 67 -14.64 10.10 7.28
C GLN A 67 -13.95 9.37 8.46
N TYR A 68 -13.55 8.10 8.28
CA TYR A 68 -12.87 7.32 9.31
C TYR A 68 -11.34 7.44 9.25
N SER A 69 -10.77 8.08 8.22
CA SER A 69 -9.32 8.17 8.02
C SER A 69 -8.57 8.80 9.20
N ASN A 70 -9.13 9.84 9.82
CA ASN A 70 -8.47 10.50 10.95
C ASN A 70 -8.41 9.59 12.19
N ILE A 71 -9.51 8.88 12.48
CA ILE A 71 -9.61 7.94 13.60
C ILE A 71 -8.69 6.74 13.38
N PHE A 72 -8.65 6.18 12.17
CA PHE A 72 -7.74 5.07 11.82
C PHE A 72 -6.27 5.48 11.92
N ARG A 73 -5.93 6.72 11.54
CA ARG A 73 -4.58 7.28 11.69
C ARG A 73 -4.20 7.43 13.17
N GLN A 74 -5.09 8.00 13.99
CA GLN A 74 -4.85 8.21 15.42
C GLN A 74 -4.70 6.89 16.19
N CYS A 75 -5.47 5.87 15.80
CA CYS A 75 -5.36 4.52 16.38
C CYS A 75 -4.24 3.67 15.74
N CYS A 76 -3.44 4.23 14.83
CA CYS A 76 -2.38 3.53 14.09
C CYS A 76 -2.84 2.19 13.50
N VAL A 77 -4.06 2.15 12.95
CA VAL A 77 -4.65 0.92 12.39
C VAL A 77 -3.90 0.54 11.13
N ASP A 78 -3.03 -0.46 11.23
CA ASP A 78 -2.35 -1.11 10.11
C ASP A 78 -3.12 -2.35 9.62
N GLY A 79 -2.62 -3.03 8.58
CA GLY A 79 -3.29 -4.19 8.02
C GLY A 79 -3.39 -5.39 8.97
N MET A 80 -2.45 -5.53 9.92
CA MET A 80 -2.51 -6.59 10.94
C MET A 80 -3.55 -6.27 12.01
N VAL A 81 -3.61 -5.02 12.46
CA VAL A 81 -4.62 -4.55 13.42
C VAL A 81 -6.00 -4.72 12.80
N LEU A 82 -6.16 -4.34 11.53
CA LEU A 82 -7.43 -4.46 10.82
C LEU A 82 -7.98 -5.90 10.78
N GLU A 83 -7.10 -6.89 10.60
CA GLU A 83 -7.46 -8.31 10.60
C GLU A 83 -7.97 -8.81 11.96
N HIS A 84 -7.49 -8.21 13.06
CA HIS A 84 -7.84 -8.61 14.43
C HIS A 84 -8.95 -7.77 15.07
N LEU A 85 -9.37 -6.69 14.42
CA LEU A 85 -10.42 -5.81 14.95
C LEU A 85 -11.76 -6.53 15.02
N SER A 86 -12.30 -6.63 16.23
CA SER A 86 -13.63 -7.16 16.44
C SER A 86 -14.73 -6.18 16.01
N LYS A 87 -15.93 -6.69 15.70
CA LYS A 87 -17.12 -5.86 15.43
C LYS A 87 -17.45 -4.88 16.56
N LYS A 88 -17.07 -5.21 17.79
CA LYS A 88 -17.24 -4.35 18.96
C LYS A 88 -16.26 -3.16 18.90
N GLU A 89 -14.99 -3.40 18.62
CA GLU A 89 -13.95 -2.36 18.52
C GLU A 89 -14.18 -1.42 17.35
N LEU A 90 -14.67 -1.92 16.22
CA LEU A 90 -15.10 -1.07 15.11
C LEU A 90 -16.15 -0.04 15.57
N ARG A 91 -17.06 -0.43 16.47
CA ARG A 91 -18.11 0.45 16.99
C ARG A 91 -17.61 1.38 18.10
N THR A 92 -16.89 0.84 19.09
CA THR A 92 -16.51 1.58 20.30
C THR A 92 -15.25 2.40 20.09
N SER A 93 -14.26 1.84 19.42
CA SER A 93 -12.94 2.44 19.25
C SER A 93 -12.86 3.28 17.98
N LEU A 94 -13.47 2.79 16.88
CA LEU A 94 -13.41 3.46 15.57
C LEU A 94 -14.69 4.23 15.19
N GLY A 95 -15.71 4.22 16.06
CA GLY A 95 -16.95 4.99 15.86
C GLY A 95 -17.81 4.52 14.68
N MET A 96 -17.57 3.34 14.12
CA MET A 96 -18.35 2.78 13.02
C MET A 96 -19.65 2.16 13.54
N VAL A 97 -20.62 3.00 13.90
CA VAL A 97 -21.93 2.57 14.44
C VAL A 97 -22.81 1.94 13.36
N GLU A 98 -22.75 2.44 12.13
CA GLU A 98 -23.53 1.92 11.00
C GLU A 98 -23.00 0.56 10.52
N SER A 99 -23.91 -0.40 10.40
CA SER A 99 -23.60 -1.73 9.84
C SER A 99 -23.16 -1.66 8.38
N SER A 100 -23.75 -0.75 7.60
CA SER A 100 -23.39 -0.52 6.20
C SER A 100 -21.90 -0.20 6.04
N HIS A 101 -21.33 0.62 6.93
CA HIS A 101 -19.90 0.95 6.89
C HIS A 101 -19.03 -0.24 7.25
N ARG A 102 -19.39 -1.03 8.27
CA ARG A 102 -18.61 -2.22 8.67
C ARG A 102 -18.64 -3.33 7.61
N ASN A 103 -19.76 -3.47 6.89
CA ASN A 103 -19.89 -4.43 5.81
C ASN A 103 -18.99 -4.12 4.62
N ARG A 104 -18.53 -2.88 4.44
CA ARG A 104 -17.59 -2.50 3.37
C ARG A 104 -16.14 -2.90 3.69
N LEU A 105 -15.86 -3.33 4.92
CA LEU A 105 -14.54 -3.78 5.37
C LEU A 105 -14.36 -5.31 5.31
N GLN A 106 -15.43 -6.07 5.03
CA GLN A 106 -15.43 -7.53 4.90
C GLN A 106 -15.75 -7.93 3.45
#